data_AF-U6D8J8-F1
#
_entry.id   AF-U6D8J8-F1
#
_cell.length_a   1.000
_cell.length_b   1.000
_cell.length_c   1.000
_cell.angle_alpha   90.00
_cell.angle_beta   90.00
_cell.angle_gamma   90.00
#
_symmetry.space_group_name_H-M   'P 1'
#
loop_
_entity.id
_entity.type
_entity.pdbx_description
1 polymer ?
#
loop_
_entity_poly.entity_id
_entity_poly.type
_entity_poly.pdbx_seq_one_letter_code
_entity_poly.pdbx_strand_id
1 'polypeptide(L)'
;MTLDMDAVLSDFVRSTGAEPGLARDLLEGKNWDMSAALSDFEQLRQVHAGNLPPPFSEGSGGSRTPEKGFSDRESARPPRPTLQRQDDIVQEKRLSRGISHASSSIVSLARSHVSSNGGGGGSSEHPLEMPICAFQLPDLTVYNEDFRSFIERDLIEQSMLVALEQAGRLNWWVSVEPTCQRLLPLATTGDGNCLLHAASLGMWGFHDRDLMLRKALYALMEKGAEKEALKRRWRWQQTQQNKESGLVYTEDEWQKEWNELIKLASSEPRMHLGTNGANCGG
;
A
#
# COMPACT_ATOMS: atom_id res chain seq x y z
N MET A 1 38.44 -9.48 2.98
CA MET A 1 37.59 -8.28 2.90
C MET A 1 36.29 -8.62 3.60
N THR A 2 36.04 -8.03 4.76
CA THR A 2 34.75 -8.16 5.45
C THR A 2 33.72 -7.36 4.64
N LEU A 3 32.72 -8.05 4.10
CA LEU A 3 31.61 -7.39 3.41
C LEU A 3 30.83 -6.57 4.43
N ASP A 4 30.73 -5.27 4.19
CA ASP A 4 29.86 -4.39 4.96
C ASP A 4 28.42 -4.61 4.48
N MET A 5 27.69 -5.44 5.22
CA MET A 5 26.35 -5.87 4.88
C MET A 5 25.37 -4.68 4.83
N ASP A 6 25.56 -3.68 5.68
CA ASP A 6 24.69 -2.50 5.70
C ASP A 6 24.94 -1.59 4.48
N ALA A 7 26.17 -1.52 3.99
CA ALA A 7 26.50 -0.84 2.75
C ALA A 7 25.88 -1.55 1.52
N VAL A 8 25.97 -2.88 1.46
CA VAL A 8 25.39 -3.67 0.36
C VAL A 8 23.86 -3.56 0.34
N LEU A 9 23.21 -3.62 1.52
CA LEU A 9 21.76 -3.43 1.65
C LEU A 9 21.34 -2.02 1.19
N SER A 10 22.06 -0.99 1.64
CA SER A 10 21.78 0.40 1.27
C SER A 10 21.93 0.63 -0.23
N ASP A 11 22.97 0.06 -0.85
CA ASP A 11 23.20 0.13 -2.29
C ASP A 11 22.14 -0.62 -3.09
N PHE A 12 21.68 -1.77 -2.59
CA PHE A 12 20.62 -2.54 -3.22
C PHE A 12 19.29 -1.78 -3.18
N VAL A 13 18.88 -1.27 -2.03
CA VAL A 13 17.65 -0.46 -1.87
C VAL A 13 17.72 0.79 -2.76
N ARG A 14 18.87 1.48 -2.77
CA ARG A 14 19.07 2.67 -3.59
C ARG A 14 19.00 2.40 -5.09
N SER A 15 19.51 1.26 -5.56
CA SER A 15 19.55 0.91 -6.98
C SER A 15 18.23 0.32 -7.50
N THR A 16 17.49 -0.39 -6.66
CA THR A 16 16.26 -1.10 -7.05
C THR A 16 14.97 -0.37 -6.67
N GLY A 17 15.02 0.49 -5.64
CA GLY A 17 13.83 1.05 -5.00
C GLY A 17 13.03 0.02 -4.20
N ALA A 18 13.59 -1.17 -3.94
CA ALA A 18 12.94 -2.21 -3.15
C ALA A 18 12.75 -1.78 -1.69
N GLU A 19 11.64 -2.18 -1.09
CA GLU A 19 11.43 -2.05 0.36
C GLU A 19 12.59 -2.71 1.14
N PRO A 20 13.12 -2.08 2.22
CA PRO A 20 14.30 -2.58 2.93
C PRO A 20 14.19 -4.03 3.44
N GLY A 21 12.98 -4.47 3.80
CA GLY A 21 12.72 -5.86 4.20
C GLY A 21 12.93 -6.84 3.05
N LEU A 22 12.30 -6.57 1.89
CA LEU A 22 12.43 -7.41 0.70
C LEU A 22 13.88 -7.42 0.17
N ALA A 23 14.54 -6.26 0.16
CA ALA A 23 15.95 -6.15 -0.22
C ALA A 23 16.84 -7.04 0.67
N ARG A 24 16.58 -7.05 1.98
CA ARG A 24 17.30 -7.89 2.94
C ARG A 24 17.06 -9.37 2.69
N ASP A 25 15.81 -9.79 2.51
CA ASP A 25 15.45 -11.19 2.26
C ASP A 25 16.12 -11.73 0.98
N LEU A 26 16.14 -10.92 -0.09
CA LEU A 26 16.79 -11.28 -1.36
C LEU A 26 18.31 -11.37 -1.23
N LEU A 27 18.93 -10.44 -0.50
CA LEU A 27 20.37 -10.47 -0.24
C LEU A 27 20.75 -11.65 0.66
N GLU A 28 20.03 -11.88 1.76
CA GLU A 28 20.28 -13.02 2.66
C GLU A 28 20.10 -14.35 1.93
N GLY A 29 19.05 -14.48 1.09
CA GLY A 29 18.80 -15.67 0.27
C GLY A 29 19.90 -15.97 -0.76
N LYS A 30 20.74 -14.98 -1.11
CA LYS A 30 21.88 -15.11 -2.04
C LYS A 30 23.23 -14.95 -1.37
N ASN A 31 23.34 -15.13 -0.06
CA ASN A 31 24.59 -14.95 0.69
C ASN A 31 25.25 -13.58 0.44
N TRP A 32 24.44 -12.53 0.35
CA TRP A 32 24.86 -11.15 0.09
C TRP A 32 25.53 -10.93 -1.27
N ASP A 33 25.28 -11.81 -2.24
CA ASP A 33 25.63 -11.59 -3.65
C ASP A 33 24.66 -10.60 -4.29
N MET A 34 25.14 -9.38 -4.51
CA MET A 34 24.36 -8.29 -5.10
C MET A 34 23.87 -8.59 -6.51
N SER A 35 24.67 -9.26 -7.34
CA SER A 35 24.30 -9.57 -8.73
C SER A 35 23.22 -10.63 -8.78
N ALA A 36 23.32 -11.65 -7.93
CA ALA A 36 22.31 -12.71 -7.84
C ALA A 36 20.99 -12.18 -7.26
N ALA A 37 21.04 -11.32 -6.23
CA ALA A 37 19.86 -10.69 -5.66
C ALA A 37 19.16 -9.76 -6.65
N LEU A 38 19.92 -9.04 -7.49
CA LEU A 38 19.35 -8.19 -8.55
C LEU A 38 18.62 -9.00 -9.62
N SER A 39 19.17 -10.16 -9.98
CA SER A 39 18.52 -11.09 -10.92
C SER A 39 17.18 -11.59 -10.37
N ASP A 40 17.13 -12.00 -9.10
CA ASP A 40 15.88 -12.45 -8.46
C ASP A 40 14.86 -11.30 -8.35
N PHE A 41 15.32 -10.09 -8.01
CA PHE A 41 14.46 -8.91 -7.97
C PHE A 41 13.83 -8.59 -9.33
N GLU A 42 14.60 -8.69 -10.41
CA GLU A 42 14.11 -8.44 -11.76
C GLU A 42 13.08 -9.50 -12.20
N GLN A 43 13.29 -10.77 -11.84
CA GLN A 43 12.33 -11.85 -12.07
C GLN A 43 11.01 -11.60 -11.32
N LEU A 44 11.09 -11.24 -10.03
CA LEU A 44 9.94 -10.86 -9.22
C LEU A 44 9.14 -9.70 -9.84
N ARG A 45 9.85 -8.70 -10.38
CA ARG A 45 9.24 -7.55 -11.05
C ARG A 45 8.52 -7.95 -12.33
N GLN A 46 9.09 -8.86 -13.12
CA GLN A 46 8.49 -9.34 -14.38
C GLN A 46 7.23 -10.18 -14.14
N VAL A 47 7.20 -11.01 -13.09
CA VAL A 47 6.00 -11.78 -12.71
C VAL A 47 4.83 -10.85 -12.35
N HIS A 48 5.09 -9.75 -11.65
CA HIS A 48 4.05 -8.77 -11.31
C HIS A 48 3.60 -7.91 -12.51
N ALA A 49 4.49 -7.65 -13.47
CA ALA A 49 4.15 -6.92 -14.69
C ALA A 49 3.38 -7.78 -15.71
N GLY A 50 3.65 -9.09 -15.78
CA GLY A 50 3.03 -10.03 -16.72
C GLY A 50 1.57 -10.42 -16.41
N ASN A 51 1.12 -10.19 -15.17
CA ASN A 51 -0.22 -10.57 -14.70
C ASN A 51 -1.26 -9.43 -14.75
N LEU A 52 -0.97 -8.32 -15.43
CA LEU A 52 -1.95 -7.27 -15.66
C LEU A 52 -2.78 -7.59 -16.92
N PRO A 53 -4.12 -7.61 -16.86
CA PRO A 53 -4.92 -7.67 -18.07
C PRO A 53 -4.57 -6.44 -18.94
N PRO A 54 -4.46 -6.61 -20.28
CA PRO A 54 -4.25 -5.47 -21.16
C PRO A 54 -5.41 -4.48 -20.98
N PRO A 55 -5.15 -3.16 -21.12
CA PRO A 55 -6.24 -2.20 -21.17
C PRO A 55 -7.19 -2.59 -22.30
N PHE A 56 -8.48 -2.60 -21.99
CA PHE A 56 -9.58 -2.85 -22.90
C PHE A 56 -9.33 -2.08 -24.21
N SER A 57 -8.95 -2.79 -25.28
CA SER A 57 -8.97 -2.22 -26.61
C SER A 57 -10.41 -2.30 -27.08
N GLU A 58 -11.05 -1.14 -27.20
CA GLU A 58 -12.40 -1.01 -27.75
C GLU A 58 -12.47 -1.70 -29.11
N GLY A 59 -13.37 -2.66 -29.21
CA GLY A 59 -13.76 -3.26 -30.47
C GLY A 59 -15.03 -2.61 -31.01
N SER A 60 -15.01 -2.36 -32.32
CA SER A 60 -16.16 -2.38 -33.24
C SER A 60 -16.82 -1.03 -33.60
N GLY A 61 -16.31 -0.44 -34.68
CA GLY A 61 -17.09 0.36 -35.62
C GLY A 61 -16.63 0.00 -37.04
N GLY A 62 -17.43 -0.78 -37.77
CA GLY A 62 -17.07 -1.28 -39.10
C GLY A 62 -17.17 -0.22 -40.20
N SER A 63 -16.22 -0.25 -41.15
CA SER A 63 -16.46 0.01 -42.58
C SER A 63 -15.16 -0.09 -43.41
N ARG A 64 -15.11 -1.12 -44.26
CA ARG A 64 -14.57 -1.18 -45.64
C ARG A 64 -13.08 -0.90 -45.91
N THR A 65 -12.39 -1.92 -46.43
CA THR A 65 -11.21 -1.81 -47.30
C THR A 65 -11.59 -1.22 -48.67
N PRO A 66 -10.65 -0.59 -49.41
CA PRO A 66 -9.82 -1.34 -50.34
C PRO A 66 -8.32 -0.94 -50.36
N GLU A 67 -7.58 -1.71 -51.15
CA GLU A 67 -6.15 -1.96 -51.22
C GLU A 67 -5.19 -0.82 -51.64
N LYS A 68 -3.90 -1.12 -51.41
CA LYS A 68 -2.65 -0.67 -52.09
C LYS A 68 -1.93 0.58 -51.57
N GLY A 69 -0.66 0.36 -51.20
CA GLY A 69 0.41 1.37 -51.32
C GLY A 69 1.45 1.31 -50.21
N PHE A 70 2.58 0.66 -50.48
CA PHE A 70 3.84 0.80 -49.74
C PHE A 70 4.26 2.28 -49.61
N SER A 71 4.62 2.73 -48.41
CA SER A 71 5.71 3.68 -48.19
C SER A 71 6.07 3.77 -46.71
N ASP A 72 7.30 3.38 -46.38
CA ASP A 72 8.00 3.72 -45.15
C ASP A 72 8.02 5.24 -44.96
N ARG A 73 7.44 5.72 -43.86
CA ARG A 73 7.78 7.01 -43.25
C ARG A 73 7.71 6.91 -41.74
N GLU A 74 8.86 6.61 -41.16
CA GLU A 74 9.19 6.80 -39.77
C GLU A 74 9.05 8.28 -39.42
N SER A 75 7.93 8.66 -38.79
CA SER A 75 7.74 10.00 -38.23
C SER A 75 8.19 10.00 -36.77
N ALA A 76 9.21 10.82 -36.52
CA ALA A 76 9.91 11.01 -35.27
C ALA A 76 8.98 11.12 -34.04
N ARG A 77 9.23 10.26 -33.05
CA ARG A 77 8.71 10.37 -31.68
C ARG A 77 9.32 11.62 -31.03
N PRO A 78 8.55 12.54 -30.44
CA PRO A 78 9.13 13.64 -29.67
C PRO A 78 9.90 13.06 -28.47
N PRO A 79 11.03 13.68 -28.05
CA PRO A 79 11.81 13.17 -26.93
C PRO A 79 10.97 13.25 -25.65
N ARG A 80 11.02 12.18 -24.84
CA ARG A 80 10.51 12.20 -23.47
C ARG A 80 11.12 13.38 -22.72
N PRO A 81 10.35 14.17 -21.96
CA PRO A 81 10.93 15.09 -21.00
C PRO A 81 11.73 14.26 -19.99
N THR A 82 13.04 14.51 -19.92
CA THR A 82 13.87 14.09 -18.81
C THR A 82 13.25 14.65 -17.52
N LEU A 83 12.77 13.77 -16.64
CA LEU A 83 12.42 14.12 -15.28
C LEU A 83 13.69 14.63 -14.59
N GLN A 84 13.88 15.94 -14.56
CA GLN A 84 14.72 16.56 -13.56
C GLN A 84 14.02 16.29 -12.23
N ARG A 85 14.57 15.34 -11.49
CA ARG A 85 14.25 15.10 -10.09
C ARG A 85 14.50 16.43 -9.37
N GLN A 86 13.41 17.08 -8.97
CA GLN A 86 13.41 18.34 -8.24
C GLN A 86 13.83 18.04 -6.80
N ASP A 87 15.09 17.65 -6.60
CA ASP A 87 15.70 17.41 -5.28
C ASP A 87 16.10 18.72 -4.57
N ASP A 88 15.84 19.89 -5.19
CA ASP A 88 16.17 21.23 -4.66
C ASP A 88 14.93 22.04 -4.23
N ILE A 89 13.87 21.39 -3.75
CA ILE A 89 12.92 22.08 -2.86
C ILE A 89 13.41 21.82 -1.44
N VAL A 90 13.92 22.90 -0.84
CA VAL A 90 14.15 23.11 0.59
C VAL A 90 13.36 22.09 1.43
N GLN A 91 14.05 21.34 2.30
CA GLN A 91 13.45 20.49 3.34
C GLN A 91 12.57 21.34 4.28
N GLU A 92 11.44 21.84 3.79
CA GLU A 92 10.33 22.21 4.64
C GLU A 92 9.86 20.91 5.26
N LYS A 93 10.23 20.71 6.54
CA LYS A 93 9.78 19.59 7.37
C LYS A 93 8.31 19.32 7.06
N ARG A 94 8.02 18.20 6.38
CA ARG A 94 6.66 17.66 6.21
C ARG A 94 6.01 17.75 7.58
N LEU A 95 4.99 18.60 7.71
CA LEU A 95 4.38 18.79 9.02
C LEU A 95 3.76 17.43 9.37
N SER A 96 4.07 16.92 10.56
CA SER A 96 3.47 15.67 11.03
C SER A 96 2.03 15.93 11.52
N ARG A 97 1.26 16.75 10.78
CA ARG A 97 -0.02 17.32 11.17
C ARG A 97 -1.17 16.79 10.33
N GLY A 98 -1.13 15.50 9.98
CA GLY A 98 -2.29 14.82 9.39
C GLY A 98 -3.56 14.98 10.24
N ILE A 99 -4.74 14.79 9.65
CA ILE A 99 -6.07 15.13 10.22
C ILE A 99 -6.23 14.75 11.71
N SER A 100 -5.72 13.57 12.10
CA SER A 100 -5.74 13.07 13.48
C SER A 100 -5.03 13.96 14.52
N HIS A 101 -4.18 14.90 14.09
CA HIS A 101 -3.42 15.82 14.93
C HIS A 101 -4.00 17.24 14.97
N ALA A 102 -4.96 17.58 14.10
CA ALA A 102 -5.52 18.92 14.02
C ALA A 102 -6.28 19.32 15.30
N SER A 103 -6.97 18.37 15.93
CA SER A 103 -7.58 18.54 17.25
C SER A 103 -7.55 17.22 18.02
N SER A 104 -6.55 17.06 18.89
CA SER A 104 -6.38 15.83 19.66
C SER A 104 -7.56 15.52 20.57
N SER A 105 -8.21 16.54 21.15
CA SER A 105 -9.38 16.35 22.02
C SER A 105 -10.60 15.83 21.26
N ILE A 106 -10.91 16.42 20.09
CA ILE A 106 -12.04 16.00 19.24
C ILE A 106 -11.80 14.59 18.71
N VAL A 107 -10.58 14.33 18.22
CA VAL A 107 -10.23 13.02 17.65
C VAL A 107 -10.26 11.94 18.73
N SER A 108 -9.75 12.22 19.94
CA SER A 108 -9.84 11.27 21.06
C SER A 108 -11.28 11.01 21.48
N LEU A 109 -12.14 12.04 21.52
CA LEU A 109 -13.56 11.87 21.78
C LEU A 109 -14.22 10.99 20.71
N ALA A 110 -13.95 11.26 19.43
CA ALA A 110 -14.49 10.48 18.31
C ALA A 110 -14.05 9.00 18.38
N ARG A 111 -12.77 8.73 18.69
CA ARG A 111 -12.29 7.36 18.93
C ARG A 111 -13.03 6.69 20.08
N SER A 112 -13.20 7.39 21.21
CA SER A 112 -13.87 6.82 22.38
C SER A 112 -15.33 6.42 22.09
N HIS A 113 -16.04 7.18 21.24
CA HIS A 113 -17.36 6.80 20.77
C HIS A 113 -17.33 5.52 19.93
N VAL A 114 -16.39 5.40 18.99
CA VAL A 114 -16.22 4.18 18.19
C VAL A 114 -15.84 2.97 19.06
N SER A 115 -14.98 3.16 20.08
CA SER A 115 -14.64 2.10 21.03
C SER A 115 -15.82 1.70 21.91
N SER A 116 -16.56 2.69 22.44
CA SER A 116 -17.61 2.48 23.43
C SER A 116 -18.88 1.89 22.82
N ASN A 117 -19.19 2.22 21.56
CA ASN A 117 -20.25 1.53 20.81
C ASN A 117 -19.82 0.11 20.37
N GLY A 118 -18.52 -0.20 20.47
CA GLY A 118 -17.90 -1.46 20.06
C GLY A 118 -17.68 -2.51 21.15
N GLY A 119 -18.19 -2.34 22.38
CA GLY A 119 -18.12 -3.41 23.38
C GLY A 119 -18.10 -2.96 24.84
N GLY A 120 -19.29 -2.68 25.38
CA GLY A 120 -19.53 -2.74 26.82
C GLY A 120 -20.16 -4.08 27.21
N GLY A 121 -19.35 -5.06 27.59
CA GLY A 121 -19.81 -6.25 28.32
C GLY A 121 -19.70 -7.59 27.59
N GLY A 122 -18.69 -8.39 27.97
CA GLY A 122 -18.82 -9.82 28.26
C GLY A 122 -19.20 -10.82 27.17
N SER A 123 -19.53 -10.42 25.94
CA SER A 123 -19.86 -11.36 24.86
C SER A 123 -19.28 -10.90 23.53
N SER A 124 -18.63 -11.83 22.85
CA SER A 124 -17.81 -11.67 21.65
C SER A 124 -18.60 -11.44 20.36
N GLU A 125 -19.75 -10.74 20.40
CA GLU A 125 -20.73 -10.79 19.29
C GLU A 125 -21.18 -9.46 18.68
N HIS A 126 -20.72 -8.29 19.16
CA HIS A 126 -21.11 -7.03 18.51
C HIS A 126 -19.97 -6.45 17.66
N PRO A 127 -20.10 -6.46 16.31
CA PRO A 127 -19.17 -5.78 15.41
C PRO A 127 -19.07 -4.29 15.73
N LEU A 128 -17.90 -3.70 15.51
CA LEU A 128 -17.75 -2.24 15.51
C LEU A 128 -18.81 -1.62 14.60
N GLU A 129 -19.55 -0.63 15.11
CA GLU A 129 -20.55 0.09 14.32
C GLU A 129 -19.84 0.87 13.21
N MET A 130 -20.02 0.42 11.96
CA MET A 130 -19.39 1.03 10.78
C MET A 130 -20.31 2.13 10.22
N PRO A 131 -19.76 3.31 9.88
CA PRO A 131 -20.55 4.38 9.30
C PRO A 131 -21.04 3.98 7.90
N ILE A 132 -22.26 4.43 7.56
CA ILE A 132 -22.88 4.19 6.25
C ILE A 132 -22.40 5.14 5.15
N CYS A 133 -21.64 6.19 5.51
CA CYS A 133 -21.12 7.19 4.59
C CYS A 133 -19.59 7.28 4.68
N ALA A 134 -18.98 7.70 3.58
CA ALA A 134 -17.55 7.93 3.51
C ALA A 134 -17.18 9.33 4.03
N PHE A 135 -15.99 9.43 4.62
CA PHE A 135 -15.37 10.70 4.93
C PHE A 135 -15.06 11.48 3.65
N GLN A 136 -15.32 12.78 3.66
CA GLN A 136 -14.99 13.70 2.58
C GLN A 136 -14.22 14.91 3.10
N LEU A 137 -13.25 15.37 2.31
CA LEU A 137 -12.59 16.64 2.60
C LEU A 137 -13.56 17.80 2.35
N PRO A 138 -13.47 18.89 3.13
CA PRO A 138 -14.11 20.15 2.77
C PRO A 138 -13.63 20.63 1.40
N ASP A 139 -14.45 21.42 0.73
CA ASP A 139 -14.05 22.03 -0.54
C ASP A 139 -12.91 23.03 -0.31
N LEU A 140 -11.69 22.65 -0.71
CA LEU A 140 -10.50 23.49 -0.59
C LEU A 140 -10.41 24.54 -1.71
N THR A 141 -11.25 24.47 -2.75
CA THR A 141 -11.25 25.43 -3.88
C THR A 141 -11.67 26.84 -3.46
N VAL A 142 -12.37 26.96 -2.33
CA VAL A 142 -12.82 28.23 -1.77
C VAL A 142 -11.68 29.08 -1.20
N TYR A 143 -10.51 28.48 -0.98
CA TYR A 143 -9.34 29.18 -0.45
C TYR A 143 -8.35 29.54 -1.56
N ASN A 144 -7.44 30.48 -1.27
CA ASN A 144 -6.40 30.86 -2.21
C ASN A 144 -5.43 29.70 -2.52
N GLU A 145 -4.76 29.81 -3.66
CA GLU A 145 -3.89 28.75 -4.19
C GLU A 145 -2.74 28.38 -3.25
N ASP A 146 -2.10 29.38 -2.62
CA ASP A 146 -0.98 29.15 -1.70
C ASP A 146 -1.42 28.34 -0.47
N PHE A 147 -2.54 28.71 0.15
CA PHE A 147 -3.09 28.02 1.31
C PHE A 147 -3.60 26.63 0.92
N ARG A 148 -4.30 26.51 -0.21
CA ARG A 148 -4.76 25.23 -0.72
C ARG A 148 -3.59 24.27 -0.95
N SER A 149 -2.56 24.72 -1.64
CA SER A 149 -1.35 23.93 -1.94
C SER A 149 -0.64 23.51 -0.65
N PHE A 150 -0.58 24.41 0.33
CA PHE A 150 -0.04 24.11 1.66
C PHE A 150 -0.81 22.97 2.36
N ILE A 151 -2.15 23.01 2.35
CA ILE A 151 -2.99 21.96 2.94
C ILE A 151 -2.88 20.65 2.16
N GLU A 152 -2.93 20.70 0.83
CA GLU A 152 -2.84 19.50 -0.02
C GLU A 152 -1.49 18.79 0.13
N ARG A 153 -0.39 19.53 0.32
CA ARG A 153 0.93 18.96 0.59
C ARG A 153 1.01 18.20 1.92
N ASP A 154 0.21 18.60 2.90
CA ASP A 154 0.19 17.96 4.22
C ASP A 154 -0.78 16.76 4.28
N LEU A 155 -1.95 16.90 3.65
CA LEU A 155 -3.03 15.93 3.74
C LEU A 155 -2.99 14.83 2.68
N ILE A 156 -2.44 15.11 1.49
CA ILE A 156 -2.51 14.20 0.34
C ILE A 156 -1.16 13.50 0.15
N GLU A 157 -1.19 12.19 -0.10
CA GLU A 157 0.00 11.44 -0.50
C GLU A 157 0.28 11.69 -2.00
N GLN A 158 0.96 12.81 -2.27
CA GLN A 158 1.21 13.32 -3.62
C GLN A 158 1.92 12.32 -4.53
N SER A 159 2.89 11.59 -3.97
CA SER A 159 3.66 10.57 -4.71
C SER A 159 2.74 9.48 -5.28
N MET A 160 1.83 8.97 -4.44
CA MET A 160 0.84 7.95 -4.81
C MET A 160 -0.19 8.51 -5.79
N LEU A 161 -0.69 9.72 -5.56
CA LEU A 161 -1.65 10.38 -6.45
C LEU A 161 -1.10 10.47 -7.88
N VAL A 162 0.10 11.02 -8.03
CA VAL A 162 0.75 11.20 -9.34
C VAL A 162 1.00 9.84 -10.00
N ALA A 163 1.52 8.86 -9.26
CA ALA A 163 1.81 7.54 -9.80
C ALA A 163 0.55 6.82 -10.31
N LEU A 164 -0.55 6.86 -9.55
CA LEU A 164 -1.80 6.20 -9.93
C LEU A 164 -2.52 6.90 -11.09
N GLU A 165 -2.50 8.23 -11.14
CA GLU A 165 -3.08 9.00 -12.25
C GLU A 165 -2.29 8.78 -13.55
N GLN A 166 -0.95 8.86 -13.50
CA GLN A 166 -0.10 8.62 -14.67
C GLN A 166 -0.19 7.18 -15.18
N ALA A 167 -0.40 6.21 -14.29
CA ALA A 167 -0.63 4.82 -14.65
C ALA A 167 -2.05 4.56 -15.20
N GLY A 168 -2.93 5.58 -15.26
CA GLY A 168 -4.32 5.44 -15.70
C GLY A 168 -5.17 4.57 -14.77
N ARG A 169 -4.81 4.50 -13.48
CA ARG A 169 -5.50 3.66 -12.47
C ARG A 169 -6.41 4.46 -11.55
N LEU A 170 -6.14 5.74 -11.35
CA LEU A 170 -6.94 6.65 -10.53
C LEU A 170 -7.40 7.85 -11.37
N ASN A 171 -8.62 8.32 -11.12
CA ASN A 171 -9.21 9.52 -11.73
C ASN A 171 -9.29 9.51 -13.28
N TRP A 172 -9.07 8.37 -13.93
CA TRP A 172 -9.21 8.24 -15.39
C TRP A 172 -10.62 8.58 -15.88
N TRP A 173 -11.63 8.29 -15.06
CA TRP A 173 -13.05 8.57 -15.35
C TRP A 173 -13.37 10.06 -15.45
N VAL A 174 -12.59 10.94 -14.83
CA VAL A 174 -12.84 12.41 -14.85
C VAL A 174 -12.79 12.96 -16.28
N SER A 175 -12.00 12.33 -17.15
CA SER A 175 -11.93 12.70 -18.58
C SER A 175 -13.13 12.21 -19.40
N VAL A 176 -13.84 11.18 -18.92
CA VAL A 176 -14.96 10.53 -19.61
C VAL A 176 -16.29 11.13 -19.15
N GLU A 177 -16.43 11.40 -17.85
CA GLU A 177 -17.64 11.91 -17.23
C GLU A 177 -17.30 13.13 -16.33
N PRO A 178 -17.56 14.36 -16.80
CA PRO A 178 -17.19 15.58 -16.07
C PRO A 178 -17.91 15.76 -14.72
N THR A 179 -18.99 15.02 -14.48
CA THR A 179 -19.75 15.03 -13.22
C THR A 179 -19.12 14.15 -12.14
N CYS A 180 -18.20 13.26 -12.49
CA CYS A 180 -17.49 12.42 -11.52
C CYS A 180 -16.43 13.23 -10.76
N GLN A 181 -16.41 13.07 -9.45
CA GLN A 181 -15.45 13.73 -8.57
C GLN A 181 -14.07 13.08 -8.67
N ARG A 182 -13.04 13.92 -8.51
CA ARG A 182 -11.66 13.47 -8.34
C ARG A 182 -11.50 12.87 -6.94
N LEU A 183 -10.86 11.72 -6.84
CA LEU A 183 -10.47 11.09 -5.58
C LEU A 183 -9.03 11.45 -5.24
N LEU A 184 -8.77 11.65 -3.94
CA LEU A 184 -7.46 12.05 -3.41
C LEU A 184 -7.00 11.03 -2.36
N PRO A 185 -5.80 10.44 -2.49
CA PRO A 185 -5.26 9.54 -1.48
C PRO A 185 -4.79 10.33 -0.26
N LEU A 186 -5.46 10.16 0.87
CA LEU A 186 -5.05 10.79 2.13
C LEU A 186 -3.73 10.18 2.63
N ALA A 187 -2.85 11.02 3.15
CA ALA A 187 -1.57 10.61 3.72
C ALA A 187 -1.80 9.73 4.97
N THR A 188 -1.08 8.60 5.01
CA THR A 188 -1.01 7.69 6.16
C THR A 188 0.41 7.64 6.73
N THR A 189 0.57 7.25 7.98
CA THR A 189 1.87 7.00 8.59
C THR A 189 2.48 5.66 8.12
N GLY A 190 3.80 5.63 7.96
CA GLY A 190 4.57 4.44 7.57
C GLY A 190 4.96 3.52 8.74
N ASP A 191 4.09 3.38 9.74
CA ASP A 191 4.33 2.59 10.97
C ASP A 191 3.95 1.10 10.81
N GLY A 192 3.60 0.67 9.60
CA GLY A 192 3.13 -0.69 9.31
C GLY A 192 1.64 -0.93 9.59
N ASN A 193 0.87 0.11 9.97
CA ASN A 193 -0.58 0.05 10.14
C ASN A 193 -1.35 0.82 9.05
N CYS A 194 -0.70 1.17 7.94
CA CYS A 194 -1.25 2.02 6.88
C CYS A 194 -2.60 1.54 6.31
N LEU A 195 -2.81 0.22 6.14
CA LEU A 195 -4.08 -0.33 5.67
C LEU A 195 -5.26 0.06 6.59
N LEU A 196 -5.07 -0.07 7.90
CA LEU A 196 -6.12 0.22 8.87
C LEU A 196 -6.23 1.71 9.18
N HIS A 197 -5.13 2.46 9.03
CA HIS A 197 -5.21 3.91 8.94
C HIS A 197 -6.06 4.38 7.76
N ALA A 198 -5.86 3.82 6.56
CA ALA A 198 -6.64 4.17 5.37
C ALA A 198 -8.12 3.82 5.54
N ALA A 199 -8.43 2.63 6.05
CA ALA A 199 -9.81 2.24 6.34
C ALA A 199 -10.48 3.17 7.39
N SER A 200 -9.77 3.47 8.48
CA SER A 200 -10.28 4.36 9.54
C SER A 200 -10.45 5.80 9.05
N LEU A 201 -9.54 6.30 8.20
CA LEU A 201 -9.66 7.60 7.55
C LEU A 201 -10.87 7.67 6.62
N GLY A 202 -11.07 6.63 5.78
CA GLY A 202 -12.21 6.59 4.85
C GLY A 202 -13.56 6.51 5.54
N MET A 203 -13.63 5.91 6.73
CA MET A 203 -14.87 5.79 7.52
C MET A 203 -15.11 7.00 8.43
N TRP A 204 -14.10 7.42 9.19
CA TRP A 204 -14.27 8.38 10.29
C TRP A 204 -13.38 9.63 10.19
N GLY A 205 -12.47 9.70 9.22
CA GLY A 205 -11.57 10.84 9.05
C GLY A 205 -10.39 10.88 10.02
N PHE A 206 -10.13 9.81 10.77
CA PHE A 206 -8.95 9.70 11.64
C PHE A 206 -8.20 8.38 11.45
N HIS A 207 -6.94 8.35 11.84
CA HIS A 207 -6.07 7.17 11.74
C HIS A 207 -6.35 6.18 12.88
N ASP A 208 -6.33 4.87 12.66
CA ASP A 208 -6.41 3.83 13.71
C ASP A 208 -5.22 3.79 14.69
N ARG A 209 -5.04 4.82 15.52
CA ARG A 209 -3.87 4.94 16.44
C ARG A 209 -3.98 4.12 17.71
N ASP A 210 -5.20 3.87 18.16
CA ASP A 210 -5.46 3.02 19.34
C ASP A 210 -5.47 1.52 18.97
N LEU A 211 -5.20 1.22 17.69
CA LEU A 211 -5.17 -0.12 17.10
C LEU A 211 -6.50 -0.85 17.26
N MET A 212 -7.63 -0.13 17.25
CA MET A 212 -8.96 -0.71 17.42
C MET A 212 -9.29 -1.63 16.25
N LEU A 213 -9.13 -1.14 15.02
CA LEU A 213 -9.36 -1.95 13.83
C LEU A 213 -8.35 -3.10 13.77
N ARG A 214 -7.08 -2.86 14.14
CA ARG A 214 -6.05 -3.91 14.15
C ARG A 214 -6.40 -5.05 15.09
N LYS A 215 -6.78 -4.70 16.33
CA LYS A 215 -7.20 -5.68 17.34
C LYS A 215 -8.47 -6.42 16.91
N ALA A 216 -9.43 -5.73 16.29
CA ALA A 216 -10.65 -6.34 15.78
C ALA A 216 -10.36 -7.34 14.63
N LEU A 217 -9.49 -6.96 13.67
CA LEU A 217 -9.06 -7.84 12.58
C LEU A 217 -8.36 -9.09 13.12
N TYR A 218 -7.41 -8.92 14.03
CA TYR A 218 -6.72 -10.02 14.67
C TYR A 218 -7.69 -10.96 15.41
N ALA A 219 -8.60 -10.42 16.21
CA ALA A 219 -9.58 -11.20 16.95
C ALA A 219 -10.52 -11.99 16.03
N LEU A 220 -10.95 -11.38 14.91
CA LEU A 220 -11.75 -12.04 13.88
C LEU A 220 -11.02 -13.23 13.27
N MET A 221 -9.74 -13.07 12.93
CA MET A 221 -8.93 -14.13 12.32
C MET A 221 -8.52 -15.22 13.31
N GLU A 222 -8.32 -14.90 14.59
CA GLU A 222 -7.80 -15.84 15.57
C GLU A 222 -8.91 -16.60 16.31
N LYS A 223 -10.03 -15.95 16.64
CA LYS A 223 -11.10 -16.53 17.48
C LYS A 223 -12.51 -16.31 16.93
N GLY A 224 -12.67 -15.57 15.84
CA GLY A 224 -13.98 -15.28 15.27
C GLY A 224 -14.69 -16.52 14.73
N ALA A 225 -16.02 -16.53 14.79
CA ALA A 225 -16.84 -17.61 14.23
C ALA A 225 -16.57 -17.85 12.73
N GLU A 226 -16.20 -16.78 12.02
CA GLU A 226 -15.90 -16.81 10.57
C GLU A 226 -14.47 -17.28 10.23
N LYS A 227 -13.59 -17.52 11.22
CA LYS A 227 -12.18 -17.90 11.03
C LYS A 227 -11.99 -18.99 9.99
N GLU A 228 -12.71 -20.10 10.15
CA GLU A 228 -12.57 -21.25 9.27
C GLU A 228 -13.08 -20.97 7.85
N ALA A 229 -14.12 -20.14 7.71
CA ALA A 229 -14.63 -19.74 6.40
C ALA A 229 -13.63 -18.83 5.67
N LEU A 230 -13.04 -17.86 6.38
CA LEU A 230 -11.99 -16.98 5.86
C LEU A 230 -10.75 -17.79 5.44
N LYS A 231 -10.29 -18.71 6.29
CA LYS A 231 -9.16 -19.61 6.00
C LYS A 231 -9.39 -20.43 4.73
N ARG A 232 -10.60 -20.99 4.55
CA ARG A 232 -10.95 -21.73 3.33
C ARG A 232 -10.89 -20.85 2.07
N ARG A 233 -11.41 -19.62 2.15
CA ARG A 233 -11.38 -18.66 1.02
C ARG A 233 -9.95 -18.29 0.64
N TRP A 234 -9.13 -17.94 1.64
CA TRP A 234 -7.71 -17.64 1.44
C TRP A 234 -6.98 -18.85 0.82
N ARG A 235 -7.10 -20.04 1.40
CA ARG A 235 -6.45 -21.26 0.90
C ARG A 235 -6.84 -21.56 -0.54
N TRP A 236 -8.12 -21.40 -0.89
CA TRP A 236 -8.60 -21.61 -2.26
C TRP A 236 -7.95 -20.63 -3.25
N GLN A 237 -7.86 -19.34 -2.89
CA GLN A 237 -7.21 -18.32 -3.70
C GLN A 237 -5.72 -18.60 -3.85
N GLN A 238 -5.03 -18.87 -2.74
CA GLN A 238 -3.60 -19.21 -2.73
C GLN A 238 -3.32 -20.48 -3.53
N THR A 239 -4.24 -21.46 -3.52
CA THR A 239 -4.12 -22.66 -4.36
C THR A 239 -4.16 -22.33 -5.84
N GLN A 240 -4.95 -21.33 -6.29
CA GLN A 240 -4.92 -20.92 -7.70
C GLN A 240 -3.57 -20.30 -8.07
N GLN A 241 -3.03 -19.43 -7.20
CA GLN A 241 -1.73 -18.81 -7.43
C GLN A 241 -0.58 -19.83 -7.42
N ASN A 242 -0.58 -20.77 -6.47
CA ASN A 242 0.47 -21.79 -6.37
C ASN A 242 0.51 -22.72 -7.60
N LYS A 243 -0.62 -22.95 -8.27
CA LYS A 243 -0.65 -23.73 -9.52
C LYS A 243 0.15 -23.08 -10.63
N GLU A 244 0.24 -21.75 -10.68
CA GLU A 244 1.00 -21.02 -11.69
C GLU A 244 2.51 -21.33 -11.58
N SER A 245 3.00 -21.67 -10.39
CA SER A 245 4.38 -22.08 -10.13
C SER A 245 4.59 -23.58 -9.91
N GLY A 246 3.52 -24.39 -10.00
CA GLY A 246 3.57 -25.83 -9.71
C GLY A 246 3.79 -26.17 -8.23
N LEU A 247 3.65 -25.20 -7.32
CA LEU A 247 3.80 -25.39 -5.88
C LEU A 247 2.57 -26.10 -5.30
N VAL A 248 2.79 -27.11 -4.45
CA VAL A 248 1.73 -27.82 -3.72
C VAL A 248 2.13 -27.93 -2.27
N TYR A 249 1.40 -27.22 -1.40
CA TYR A 249 1.61 -27.29 0.04
C TYR A 249 0.98 -28.54 0.66
N THR A 250 1.69 -29.10 1.63
CA THR A 250 1.20 -30.05 2.62
C THR A 250 0.23 -29.37 3.60
N GLU A 251 -0.54 -30.14 4.37
CA GLU A 251 -1.43 -29.59 5.41
C GLU A 251 -0.68 -28.79 6.48
N ASP A 252 0.53 -29.25 6.86
CA ASP A 252 1.35 -28.56 7.84
C ASP A 252 1.86 -27.21 7.31
N GLU A 253 2.24 -27.12 6.04
CA GLU A 253 2.62 -25.86 5.39
C GLU A 253 1.42 -24.91 5.31
N TRP A 254 0.23 -25.40 4.96
CA TRP A 254 -0.99 -24.58 5.00
C TRP A 254 -1.27 -24.02 6.39
N GLN A 255 -1.08 -24.83 7.43
CA GLN A 255 -1.27 -24.38 8.81
C GLN A 255 -0.20 -23.36 9.22
N LYS A 256 1.05 -23.55 8.81
CA LYS A 256 2.16 -22.64 9.08
C LYS A 256 1.92 -21.27 8.44
N GLU A 257 1.62 -21.22 7.15
CA GLU A 257 1.34 -19.97 6.42
C GLU A 257 0.14 -19.22 7.01
N TRP A 258 -0.91 -19.95 7.41
CA TRP A 258 -2.06 -19.35 8.09
C TRP A 258 -1.70 -18.73 9.45
N ASN A 259 -0.86 -19.42 10.24
CA ASN A 259 -0.38 -18.90 11.52
C ASN A 259 0.46 -17.64 11.35
N GLU A 260 1.29 -17.57 10.30
CA GLU A 260 2.05 -16.35 9.98
C GLU A 260 1.14 -15.18 9.60
N LEU A 261 0.06 -15.41 8.84
CA LEU A 261 -0.94 -14.37 8.56
C LEU A 261 -1.62 -13.84 9.82
N ILE A 262 -1.97 -14.72 10.76
CA ILE A 262 -2.54 -14.32 12.06
C ILE A 262 -1.52 -13.48 12.85
N LYS A 263 -0.25 -13.89 12.87
CA LYS A 263 0.83 -13.15 13.52
C LYS A 263 1.03 -11.75 12.91
N LEU A 264 0.95 -11.62 11.58
CA LEU A 264 1.02 -10.33 10.88
C LEU A 264 -0.15 -9.39 11.24
N ALA A 265 -1.33 -9.94 11.50
CA ALA A 265 -2.49 -9.17 11.93
C ALA A 265 -2.40 -8.70 13.39
N SER A 266 -1.58 -9.36 14.23
CA SER A 266 -1.44 -9.03 15.65
C SER A 266 -0.95 -7.59 15.88
N SER A 267 -1.25 -7.02 17.04
CA SER A 267 -0.72 -5.71 17.45
C SER A 267 0.63 -5.79 18.14
N GLU A 268 1.23 -6.97 18.23
CA GLU A 268 2.53 -7.13 18.88
C GLU A 268 3.63 -6.51 18.03
N PRO A 269 4.56 -5.73 18.63
CA PRO A 269 5.70 -5.22 17.91
C PRO A 269 6.48 -6.37 17.30
N ARG A 270 6.76 -6.28 16.00
CA ARG A 270 7.67 -7.22 15.37
C ARG A 270 9.04 -7.01 15.99
N MET A 271 9.54 -8.02 16.70
CA MET A 271 10.93 -8.06 17.11
C MET A 271 11.77 -8.16 15.84
N HIS A 272 12.23 -7.01 15.33
CA HIS A 272 13.50 -7.01 14.65
C HIS A 272 14.50 -7.37 15.73
N LEU A 273 15.04 -8.60 15.67
CA LEU A 273 16.27 -8.92 16.40
C LEU A 273 17.33 -7.97 15.85
N GLY A 274 17.39 -6.77 16.43
CA GLY A 274 18.55 -5.93 16.37
C GLY A 274 19.63 -6.70 17.10
N THR A 275 20.55 -7.27 16.35
CA THR A 275 21.86 -7.68 16.86
C THR A 275 22.56 -6.42 17.33
N ASN A 276 22.22 -5.95 18.53
CA ASN A 276 22.98 -5.01 19.34
C ASN A 276 22.37 -4.95 20.74
N GLY A 277 22.86 -5.84 21.59
CA GLY A 277 22.51 -5.89 23.00
C GLY A 277 23.41 -6.85 23.78
N ALA A 278 24.66 -7.03 23.33
CA ALA A 278 25.69 -7.60 24.18
C ALA A 278 26.37 -6.44 24.91
N ASN A 279 26.27 -6.50 26.25
CA ASN A 279 27.26 -5.99 27.18
C ASN A 279 27.24 -4.48 27.51
N CYS A 280 26.55 -4.11 28.60
CA CYS A 280 27.17 -3.32 29.67
C CYS A 280 26.28 -3.33 30.93
N GLY A 281 26.65 -4.18 31.89
CA GLY A 281 26.43 -3.91 33.30
C GLY A 281 27.57 -3.03 33.83
N GLY A 282 27.23 -2.11 34.73
CA GLY A 282 28.11 -1.17 35.41
C GLY A 282 27.30 -0.10 36.10
#